data_AF-A0A2D9XV90-F1
#
_entry.id   AF-A0A2D9XV90-F1
#
_cell.length_a   1.000
_cell.length_b   1.000
_cell.length_c   1.000
_cell.angle_alpha   90.00
_cell.angle_beta   90.00
_cell.angle_gamma   90.00
#
_symmetry.space_group_name_H-M   'P 1'
#
loop_
_entity.id
_entity.type
_entity.pdbx_description
1 polymer ?
#
loop_
_entity_poly.entity_id
_entity_poly.type
_entity_poly.pdbx_seq_one_letter_code
_entity_poly.pdbx_strand_id
1 'polypeptide(L)'
;MIEALPNIQTIFFVVVFVIIYIVEYFNSNRVWKTARFKRFFFHTIFAVINSIILYIPRLLLLLPVLLFTEEKQFGFLNAIDQFYFIEALIGFLFFDFAYYWWHRFNHTIPFLWRFHSVHHLDTHLDVTTSLRFHFGELI
;
A
#
# COMPACT_ATOMS: atom_id res chain seq x y z
N MET A 1 0.23 -13.74 17.27
CA MET A 1 -0.71 -13.00 16.40
C MET A 1 0.03 -12.15 15.37
N ILE A 2 1.05 -11.40 15.79
CA ILE A 2 1.88 -10.54 14.92
C ILE A 2 2.57 -11.31 13.78
N GLU A 3 3.00 -12.56 14.01
CA GLU A 3 3.66 -13.38 12.96
C GLU A 3 2.72 -13.85 11.84
N ALA A 4 1.41 -13.96 12.10
CA ALA A 4 0.43 -14.42 11.11
C ALA A 4 -0.16 -13.27 10.28
N LEU A 5 -0.16 -12.05 10.82
CA LEU A 5 -0.76 -10.87 10.20
C LEU A 5 -0.15 -10.52 8.81
N PRO A 6 1.18 -10.52 8.63
CA PRO A 6 1.80 -10.24 7.33
C PRO A 6 1.41 -11.26 6.25
N ASN A 7 1.26 -12.52 6.64
CA ASN A 7 0.84 -13.59 5.74
C ASN A 7 -0.61 -13.39 5.31
N ILE A 8 -1.51 -13.07 6.24
CA ILE A 8 -2.93 -12.81 5.93
C ILE A 8 -3.08 -11.59 5.01
N GLN A 9 -2.38 -10.49 5.30
CA GLN A 9 -2.41 -9.28 4.47
C GLN A 9 -1.91 -9.55 3.06
N THR A 10 -0.80 -10.28 2.93
CA THR A 10 -0.22 -10.62 1.63
C THR A 10 -1.14 -11.56 0.84
N ILE A 11 -1.70 -12.58 1.48
CA ILE A 11 -2.65 -13.51 0.86
C ILE A 11 -3.90 -12.74 0.40
N PHE A 12 -4.48 -11.90 1.26
CA PHE A 12 -5.64 -11.09 0.92
C PHE A 12 -5.35 -10.20 -0.30
N PHE A 13 -4.22 -9.48 -0.29
CA PHE A 13 -3.80 -8.65 -1.40
C PHE A 13 -3.67 -9.45 -2.70
N VAL A 14 -2.93 -10.58 -2.68
CA VAL A 14 -2.73 -11.42 -3.88
C VAL A 14 -4.04 -11.97 -4.41
N VAL A 15 -4.92 -12.46 -3.53
CA VAL A 15 -6.23 -13.01 -3.93
C VAL A 15 -7.09 -11.93 -4.57
N VAL A 16 -7.25 -10.78 -3.92
CA VAL A 16 -8.06 -9.66 -4.45
C VAL A 16 -7.47 -9.16 -5.76
N PHE A 17 -6.15 -8.98 -5.83
CA PHE A 17 -5.46 -8.55 -7.04
C PHE A 17 -5.71 -9.52 -8.20
N VAL A 18 -5.56 -10.84 -7.98
CA VAL A 18 -5.80 -11.85 -9.01
C VAL A 18 -7.26 -11.85 -9.47
N ILE A 19 -8.22 -11.73 -8.54
CA ILE A 19 -9.65 -11.64 -8.88
C ILE A 19 -9.90 -10.43 -9.77
N ILE A 20 -9.44 -9.24 -9.37
CA ILE A 20 -9.64 -8.01 -10.14
C ILE A 20 -8.93 -8.09 -11.49
N TYR A 21 -7.71 -8.64 -11.54
CA TYR A 21 -6.97 -8.84 -12.79
C TYR A 21 -7.72 -9.74 -13.77
N ILE A 22 -8.31 -10.85 -13.28
CA ILE A 22 -9.13 -11.74 -14.11
C ILE A 22 -10.39 -11.02 -14.60
N VAL A 23 -11.11 -10.33 -13.70
CA VAL A 23 -12.33 -9.60 -14.05
C VAL A 23 -12.04 -8.52 -15.11
N GLU A 24 -10.99 -7.73 -14.92
CA GLU A 24 -10.55 -6.70 -15.87
C GLU A 24 -10.07 -7.32 -17.19
N TYR A 25 -9.41 -8.49 -17.14
CA TYR A 25 -8.92 -9.15 -18.35
C TYR A 25 -10.07 -9.47 -19.31
N PHE A 26 -11.18 -9.99 -18.78
CA PHE A 26 -12.37 -10.34 -19.56
C PHE A 26 -13.31 -9.15 -19.83
N ASN A 27 -13.33 -8.14 -18.96
CA ASN A 27 -14.25 -6.98 -19.04
C ASN A 27 -13.51 -5.65 -19.23
N SER A 28 -12.52 -5.63 -20.12
CA SER A 28 -11.72 -4.42 -20.36
C SER A 28 -12.50 -3.38 -21.15
N ASN A 29 -12.86 -2.27 -20.50
CA ASN A 29 -13.44 -1.09 -21.15
C ASN A 29 -12.43 -0.23 -21.93
N ARG A 30 -11.14 -0.62 -21.95
CA ARG A 30 -10.07 0.13 -22.65
C ARG A 30 -9.50 -0.68 -23.82
N VAL A 31 -9.13 0.03 -24.88
CA VAL A 31 -8.39 -0.55 -26.01
C VAL A 31 -6.92 -0.67 -25.63
N TRP A 32 -6.36 -1.88 -25.74
CA TRP A 32 -4.98 -2.15 -25.40
C TRP A 32 -4.06 -1.83 -26.57
N LYS A 33 -3.17 -0.85 -26.38
CA LYS A 33 -2.14 -0.47 -27.36
C LYS A 33 -0.82 -1.21 -27.19
N THR A 34 -0.60 -1.82 -26.03
CA THR A 34 0.61 -2.55 -25.66
C THR A 34 0.25 -3.94 -25.12
N ALA A 35 1.17 -4.90 -25.26
CA ALA A 35 0.97 -6.24 -24.71
C ALA A 35 0.78 -6.20 -23.17
N ARG A 36 -0.33 -6.74 -22.68
CA ARG A 36 -0.68 -6.78 -21.25
C ARG A 36 0.43 -7.40 -20.39
N PHE A 37 1.00 -8.52 -20.85
CA PHE A 37 2.05 -9.22 -20.13
C PHE A 37 3.31 -8.37 -19.89
N LYS A 38 3.69 -7.52 -20.86
CA LYS A 38 4.85 -6.62 -20.69
C LYS A 38 4.62 -5.62 -19.56
N ARG A 39 3.39 -5.08 -19.46
CA ARG A 39 3.00 -4.14 -18.40
C ARG A 39 2.94 -4.83 -17.04
N PHE A 40 2.28 -5.97 -16.96
CA PHE A 40 2.25 -6.81 -15.76
C PHE A 40 3.66 -7.08 -15.24
N PHE A 41 4.56 -7.61 -16.08
CA PHE A 41 5.93 -7.92 -15.69
C PHE A 41 6.69 -6.69 -15.21
N PHE A 42 6.57 -5.56 -15.93
CA PHE A 42 7.22 -4.30 -15.56
C PHE A 42 6.74 -3.78 -14.20
N HIS A 43 5.42 -3.73 -13.96
CA HIS A 43 4.87 -3.26 -12.69
C HIS A 43 5.15 -4.21 -11.52
N THR A 44 5.14 -5.53 -11.76
CA THR A 44 5.52 -6.52 -10.75
C THR A 44 6.99 -6.37 -10.35
N ILE A 45 7.91 -6.13 -11.31
CA ILE A 45 9.31 -5.85 -10.98
C ILE A 45 9.43 -4.61 -10.08
N PHE A 46 8.71 -3.53 -10.41
CA PHE A 46 8.67 -2.33 -9.57
C PHE A 46 8.22 -2.65 -8.14
N ALA A 47 7.13 -3.40 -7.98
CA ALA A 47 6.63 -3.79 -6.65
C ALA A 47 7.61 -4.68 -5.88
N VAL A 48 8.30 -5.62 -6.55
CA VAL A 48 9.31 -6.48 -5.92
C VAL A 48 10.52 -5.67 -5.46
N ILE A 49 11.05 -4.79 -6.32
CA ILE A 49 12.15 -3.89 -5.98
C ILE A 49 11.77 -3.01 -4.79
N ASN A 50 10.59 -2.38 -4.83
CA ASN A 50 10.09 -1.58 -3.71
C ASN A 50 9.97 -2.41 -2.43
N SER A 51 9.46 -3.63 -2.51
CA SER A 51 9.33 -4.52 -1.35
C SER A 51 10.68 -4.83 -0.70
N ILE A 52 11.72 -5.04 -1.51
CA ILE A 52 13.10 -5.26 -1.03
C ILE A 52 13.65 -3.96 -0.40
N ILE A 53 13.53 -2.82 -1.09
CA ILE A 53 14.03 -1.53 -0.59
C ILE A 53 13.39 -1.16 0.74
N LEU A 54 12.08 -1.35 0.86
CA LEU A 54 11.31 -1.02 2.06
C LEU A 54 11.55 -1.98 3.23
N TYR A 55 12.27 -3.09 3.01
CA TYR A 55 12.59 -4.02 4.09
C TYR A 55 13.39 -3.33 5.21
N ILE A 56 14.40 -2.53 4.85
CA ILE A 56 15.26 -1.84 5.83
C ILE A 56 14.49 -0.76 6.60
N PRO A 57 13.77 0.20 5.97
CA PRO A 57 12.93 1.15 6.70
C PRO A 57 11.90 0.47 7.61
N ARG A 58 11.25 -0.62 7.17
CA ARG A 58 10.30 -1.34 8.02
C ARG A 58 10.99 -1.94 9.25
N LEU A 59 12.18 -2.52 9.10
CA LEU A 59 12.92 -3.10 10.21
C LEU A 59 13.44 -2.02 11.19
N LEU A 60 13.94 -0.91 10.68
CA LEU A 60 14.62 0.12 11.49
C LEU A 60 13.68 1.18 12.06
N LEU A 61 12.54 1.45 11.40
CA LEU A 61 11.61 2.50 11.78
C LEU A 61 10.30 1.92 12.30
N LEU A 62 9.62 1.10 11.49
CA LEU A 62 8.28 0.60 11.83
C LEU A 62 8.31 -0.39 12.99
N LEU A 63 9.17 -1.40 12.95
CA LEU A 63 9.20 -2.45 13.97
C LEU A 63 9.53 -1.91 15.38
N PRO A 64 10.53 -1.03 15.58
CA PRO A 64 10.80 -0.47 16.90
C PRO A 64 9.64 0.39 17.43
N VAL A 65 8.98 1.15 16.55
CA VAL A 65 7.79 1.93 16.95
C VAL A 65 6.67 1.00 17.39
N LEU A 66 6.38 -0.06 16.62
CA LEU A 66 5.34 -1.04 16.98
C LEU A 66 5.64 -1.74 18.32
N LEU A 67 6.89 -2.18 18.53
CA LEU A 67 7.30 -2.82 19.79
C LEU A 67 7.21 -1.84 20.97
N PHE A 68 7.62 -0.59 20.78
CA PHE A 68 7.51 0.44 21.81
C PHE A 68 6.04 0.74 22.16
N THR A 69 5.18 0.89 21.15
CA THR A 69 3.75 1.13 21.36
C THR A 69 3.07 -0.03 22.09
N GLU A 70 3.45 -1.26 21.74
CA GLU A 70 2.94 -2.48 22.39
C GLU A 70 3.45 -2.57 23.85
N GLU A 71 4.75 -2.43 24.08
CA GLU A 71 5.34 -2.58 25.43
C GLU A 71 4.84 -1.49 26.39
N LYS A 72 4.76 -0.25 25.93
CA LYS A 72 4.32 0.88 26.76
C LYS A 72 2.82 1.09 26.76
N GLN A 73 2.06 0.28 26.02
CA GLN A 73 0.63 0.50 25.77
C GLN A 73 0.36 1.95 25.34
N PHE A 74 1.27 2.48 24.51
CA PHE A 74 1.26 3.86 24.07
C PHE A 74 0.45 3.98 22.78
N GLY A 75 -0.49 4.93 22.73
CA GLY A 75 -1.30 5.21 21.55
C GLY A 75 -2.77 5.39 21.90
N PHE A 76 -3.49 6.13 21.04
CA PHE A 76 -4.91 6.43 21.27
C PHE A 76 -5.76 5.17 21.38
N LEU A 77 -5.51 4.17 20.53
CA LEU A 77 -6.23 2.90 20.55
C LEU A 77 -5.94 2.07 21.81
N ASN A 78 -4.68 2.08 22.29
CA ASN A 78 -4.32 1.42 23.55
C ASN A 78 -4.95 2.06 24.79
N ALA A 79 -5.37 3.32 24.70
CA ALA A 79 -6.01 4.05 25.80
C ALA A 79 -7.53 3.84 25.89
N ILE A 80 -8.14 3.23 24.87
CA ILE A 80 -9.59 2.98 24.83
C ILE A 80 -9.87 1.51 25.12
N ASP A 81 -10.35 1.20 26.33
CA ASP A 81 -10.85 -0.14 26.64
C ASP A 81 -12.26 -0.30 26.03
N GLN A 82 -12.31 -0.80 24.80
CA GLN A 82 -13.52 -0.91 24.00
C GLN A 82 -13.62 -2.28 23.32
N PHE A 83 -14.82 -2.62 22.87
CA PHE A 83 -15.04 -3.80 22.04
C PHE A 83 -14.20 -3.73 20.76
N TYR A 84 -13.50 -4.82 20.43
CA TYR A 84 -12.55 -4.93 19.32
C TYR A 84 -13.02 -4.28 18.01
N PHE A 85 -14.31 -4.39 17.66
CA PHE A 85 -14.84 -3.81 16.43
C PHE A 85 -14.82 -2.28 16.41
N ILE A 86 -14.99 -1.63 17.57
CA ILE A 86 -14.92 -0.17 17.68
C ILE A 86 -13.47 0.27 17.49
N GLU A 87 -12.52 -0.41 18.13
CA GLU A 87 -11.10 -0.14 17.96
C GLU A 87 -10.66 -0.30 16.49
N ALA A 88 -11.07 -1.39 15.83
CA ALA A 88 -10.79 -1.63 14.43
C ALA A 88 -11.39 -0.57 13.50
N LEU A 89 -12.64 -0.15 13.75
CA LEU A 89 -13.30 0.90 12.97
C LEU A 89 -12.58 2.24 13.13
N ILE A 90 -12.25 2.63 14.36
CA ILE A 90 -11.52 3.86 14.64
C ILE A 90 -10.14 3.80 13.98
N GLY A 91 -9.41 2.68 14.12
CA GLY A 91 -8.13 2.47 13.46
C GLY A 91 -8.21 2.60 11.95
N PHE A 92 -9.23 2.00 11.32
CA PHE A 92 -9.49 2.14 9.89
C PHE A 92 -9.71 3.60 9.47
N LEU A 93 -10.56 4.34 10.20
CA LEU A 93 -10.84 5.75 9.89
C LEU A 93 -9.61 6.65 10.06
N PHE A 94 -8.81 6.43 11.12
CA PHE A 94 -7.56 7.16 11.32
C PHE A 94 -6.55 6.85 10.22
N PHE A 95 -6.44 5.59 9.81
CA PHE A 95 -5.55 5.20 8.74
C PHE A 95 -5.97 5.81 7.40
N ASP A 96 -7.26 5.78 7.07
CA ASP A 96 -7.82 6.42 5.86
C ASP A 96 -7.55 7.94 5.86
N PHE A 97 -7.80 8.61 6.99
CA PHE A 97 -7.50 10.03 7.14
C PHE A 97 -6.01 10.35 6.97
N ALA A 98 -5.13 9.58 7.60
CA ALA A 98 -3.69 9.76 7.47
C ALA A 98 -3.22 9.54 6.03
N TYR A 99 -3.74 8.51 5.35
CA TYR A 99 -3.40 8.18 3.97
C TYR A 99 -3.92 9.23 2.99
N TYR A 100 -5.11 9.79 3.22
CA TYR A 100 -5.64 10.90 2.44
C TYR A 100 -4.68 12.10 2.47
N TRP A 101 -4.23 12.50 3.65
CA TRP A 101 -3.31 13.64 3.79
C TRP A 101 -1.93 13.33 3.23
N TRP A 102 -1.42 12.11 3.44
CA TRP A 102 -0.18 11.66 2.82
C TRP A 102 -0.25 11.77 1.29
N HIS A 103 -1.32 11.27 0.68
CA HIS A 103 -1.55 11.38 -0.76
C HIS A 103 -1.64 12.85 -1.19
N ARG A 104 -2.39 13.68 -0.46
CA ARG A 104 -2.50 15.12 -0.76
C ARG A 104 -1.14 15.81 -0.70
N PHE A 105 -0.31 15.54 0.31
CA PHE A 105 1.03 16.11 0.41
C PHE A 105 1.93 15.66 -0.74
N ASN A 106 1.82 14.40 -1.16
CA ASN A 106 2.49 13.89 -2.35
C ASN A 106 2.11 14.64 -3.64
N HIS A 107 0.89 15.17 -3.73
CA HIS A 107 0.45 16.01 -4.85
C HIS A 107 0.83 17.49 -4.71
N THR A 108 0.91 18.02 -3.49
CA THR A 108 1.06 19.48 -3.28
C THR A 108 2.46 19.92 -2.94
N ILE A 109 3.31 19.05 -2.37
CA ILE A 109 4.69 19.39 -1.98
C ILE A 109 5.64 19.03 -3.13
N PRO A 110 6.38 19.99 -3.72
CA PRO A 110 7.21 19.73 -4.91
C PRO A 110 8.26 18.63 -4.72
N PHE A 111 8.82 18.49 -3.51
CA PHE A 111 9.77 17.42 -3.21
C PHE A 111 9.11 16.03 -3.26
N LEU A 112 7.95 15.86 -2.62
CA LEU A 112 7.24 14.58 -2.58
C LEU A 112 6.66 14.20 -3.95
N TRP A 113 6.20 15.19 -4.72
CA TRP A 113 5.72 14.99 -6.10
C TRP A 113 6.75 14.32 -7.01
N ARG A 114 8.05 14.53 -6.79
CA ARG A 114 9.11 13.87 -7.57
C ARG A 114 9.03 12.35 -7.48
N PHE A 115 8.54 11.82 -6.36
CA PHE A 115 8.33 10.39 -6.16
C PHE A 115 6.94 9.98 -6.66
N HIS A 116 5.90 10.69 -6.23
CA HIS A 116 4.52 10.34 -6.55
C HIS A 116 4.18 10.47 -8.04
N SER A 117 4.86 11.36 -8.77
CA SER A 117 4.68 11.48 -10.23
C SER A 117 4.96 10.16 -10.96
N VAL A 118 5.82 9.28 -10.44
CA VAL A 118 6.07 7.95 -11.03
C VAL A 118 4.78 7.14 -11.08
N HIS A 119 3.93 7.22 -10.06
CA HIS A 119 2.61 6.59 -10.07
C HIS A 119 1.71 7.19 -11.17
N HIS A 120 1.65 8.52 -11.27
CA HIS A 120 0.80 9.25 -12.23
C HIS A 120 1.27 9.21 -13.69
N LEU A 121 2.50 8.76 -13.95
CA LEU A 121 3.02 8.64 -15.32
C LEU A 121 2.32 7.55 -16.16
N ASP A 122 1.41 6.74 -15.57
CA ASP A 122 0.82 5.62 -16.27
C ASP A 122 -0.31 6.11 -17.18
N THR A 123 -0.11 6.00 -18.49
CA THR A 123 -1.07 6.48 -19.50
C THR A 123 -2.19 5.48 -19.78
N HIS A 124 -2.12 4.27 -19.21
CA HIS A 124 -3.14 3.24 -19.36
C HIS A 124 -3.46 2.59 -18.01
N LEU A 125 -4.41 3.16 -17.27
CA LEU A 125 -4.81 2.62 -15.98
C LEU A 125 -5.39 1.21 -16.12
N ASP A 126 -4.78 0.26 -15.42
CA ASP A 126 -5.23 -1.12 -15.25
C ASP A 126 -4.93 -1.58 -13.81
N VAL A 127 -5.36 -2.77 -13.39
CA VAL A 127 -5.13 -3.22 -11.99
C VAL A 127 -3.65 -3.25 -11.62
N THR A 128 -2.75 -3.49 -12.57
CA THR A 128 -1.30 -3.56 -12.33
C THR A 128 -0.70 -2.18 -12.08
N THR A 129 -1.38 -1.08 -12.42
CA THR A 129 -0.97 0.28 -12.02
C THR A 129 -0.89 0.42 -10.49
N SER A 130 -1.67 -0.36 -9.73
CA SER A 130 -1.56 -0.43 -8.26
C SER A 130 -0.22 -0.98 -7.74
N LEU A 131 0.64 -1.52 -8.61
CA LEU A 131 1.98 -1.99 -8.27
C LEU A 131 3.08 -0.96 -8.61
N ARG A 132 2.71 0.12 -9.30
CA ARG A 132 3.65 1.12 -9.82
C ARG A 132 3.71 2.33 -8.89
N PHE A 133 4.53 2.19 -7.86
CA PHE A 133 4.89 3.27 -6.95
C PHE A 133 6.40 3.49 -6.97
N HIS A 134 6.86 4.68 -6.60
CA HIS A 134 8.25 4.93 -6.26
C HIS A 134 8.50 4.58 -4.78
N PHE A 135 9.64 4.01 -4.41
CA PHE A 135 9.90 3.68 -3.00
C PHE A 135 9.79 4.90 -2.07
N GLY A 136 10.16 6.09 -2.55
CA GLY A 136 10.11 7.34 -1.79
C GLY A 136 8.72 7.85 -1.40
N GLU A 137 7.63 7.39 -2.05
CA GLU A 137 6.26 7.66 -1.59
C GLU A 137 5.72 6.55 -0.66
N LEU A 138 6.48 5.45 -0.49
CA LEU A 138 6.12 4.29 0.32
C LEU A 138 6.86 4.23 1.68
N ILE A 139 7.86 5.11 1.88
CA ILE A 139 8.54 5.33 3.17
C ILE A 139 7.70 6.28 4.00
#